data_AF-A0A819XX70-F1
#
_entry.id   AF-A0A819XX70-F1
#
_cell.length_a   1.000
_cell.length_b   1.000
_cell.length_c   1.000
_cell.angle_alpha   90.00
_cell.angle_beta   90.00
_cell.angle_gamma   90.00
#
_symmetry.space_group_name_H-M   'P 1'
#
loop_
_entity.id
_entity.type
_entity.pdbx_description
1 polymer ?
#
loop_
_entity_poly.entity_id
_entity_poly.type
_entity_poly.pdbx_seq_one_letter_code
_entity_poly.pdbx_strand_id
1 'polypeptide(L)'
;MAANANLADQSLEDVDVQSILSSRLEEFKQEQSEHFSKSIYLLTTVVDHIDGKLQERLEQAKTVSTEERIILFPYNLGNSHWIGLIMKFKMNEEIERAFFIDPVVNSRFNREKLQKLFSEIFPDTVLRPRPVQHQIDQTHSALFISENLVKAATSFGSTEFKSSNENY
;
A
#
# COMPACT_ATOMS: atom_id res chain seq x y z
N MET A 1 -8.38 13.25 -45.16
CA MET A 1 -7.63 11.97 -45.24
C MET A 1 -6.84 11.83 -43.95
N ALA A 2 -6.90 10.65 -43.36
CA ALA A 2 -6.78 10.38 -41.94
C ALA A 2 -5.41 10.72 -41.32
N ALA A 3 -5.45 11.42 -40.19
CA ALA A 3 -4.40 11.35 -39.19
C ALA A 3 -4.57 10.02 -38.43
N ASN A 4 -3.85 8.98 -38.84
CA ASN A 4 -3.66 7.80 -38.01
C ASN A 4 -2.66 8.17 -36.91
N ALA A 5 -3.18 8.76 -35.83
CA ALA A 5 -2.47 8.77 -34.57
C ALA A 5 -2.40 7.33 -34.07
N ASN A 6 -1.18 6.79 -34.11
CA ASN A 6 -0.82 5.49 -33.58
C ASN A 6 -1.03 5.53 -32.05
N LEU A 7 -2.24 5.19 -31.61
CA LEU A 7 -2.69 5.21 -30.21
C LEU A 7 -2.39 3.88 -29.47
N ALA A 8 -1.29 3.21 -29.83
CA ALA A 8 -0.95 1.89 -29.28
C ALA A 8 0.51 1.77 -28.82
N ASP A 9 1.18 2.88 -28.52
CA ASP A 9 2.58 2.87 -28.07
C ASP A 9 2.88 3.99 -27.07
N GLN A 10 2.01 4.14 -26.06
CA GLN A 10 2.41 4.75 -24.80
C GLN A 10 2.66 3.61 -23.83
N SER A 11 3.92 3.38 -23.49
CA SER A 11 4.34 2.53 -22.40
C SER A 11 3.50 2.85 -21.16
N LEU A 12 2.67 1.90 -20.77
CA LEU A 12 1.93 1.86 -19.49
C LEU A 12 2.84 1.87 -18.24
N GLU A 13 4.12 2.25 -18.40
CA GLU A 13 5.18 2.36 -17.39
C GLU A 13 5.19 3.73 -16.68
N ASP A 14 4.47 4.74 -17.17
CA ASP A 14 4.51 6.12 -16.64
C ASP A 14 3.32 6.51 -15.73
N VAL A 15 2.61 5.53 -15.17
CA VAL A 15 1.61 5.84 -14.14
C VAL A 15 2.34 6.13 -12.83
N ASP A 16 2.43 7.42 -12.46
CA ASP A 16 3.00 7.86 -11.18
C ASP A 16 2.09 7.48 -10.01
N VAL A 17 2.24 6.24 -9.53
CA VAL A 17 1.53 5.67 -8.38
C VAL A 17 1.69 6.54 -7.14
N GLN A 18 2.87 7.17 -6.98
CA GLN A 18 3.13 8.04 -5.84
C GLN A 18 2.22 9.25 -5.88
N SER A 19 2.12 9.92 -7.03
CA SER A 19 1.27 11.10 -7.22
C SER A 19 -0.22 10.76 -7.06
N ILE A 20 -0.67 9.65 -7.63
CA ILE A 20 -2.06 9.20 -7.53
C ILE A 20 -2.42 8.90 -6.06
N LEU A 21 -1.61 8.09 -5.37
CA LEU A 21 -1.86 7.73 -3.99
C LEU A 21 -1.79 8.94 -3.06
N SER A 22 -0.85 9.88 -3.30
CA SER A 22 -0.77 11.13 -2.54
C SER A 22 -2.04 11.95 -2.70
N SER A 23 -2.51 12.13 -3.93
CA SER A 23 -3.73 12.91 -4.22
C SER A 23 -4.96 12.29 -3.57
N ARG A 24 -5.15 10.97 -3.71
CA ARG A 24 -6.27 10.23 -3.11
C ARG A 24 -6.24 10.24 -1.58
N LEU A 25 -5.04 10.20 -1.00
CA LEU A 25 -4.90 10.27 0.46
C LEU A 25 -5.27 11.66 0.99
N GLU A 26 -4.93 12.73 0.28
CA GLU A 26 -5.32 14.09 0.66
C GLU A 26 -6.82 14.33 0.51
N GLU A 27 -7.44 13.88 -0.59
CA GLU A 27 -8.90 13.87 -0.75
C GLU A 27 -9.58 13.15 0.42
N PHE A 28 -9.09 11.95 0.77
CA PHE A 28 -9.59 11.18 1.89
C PHE A 28 -9.47 11.91 3.24
N LYS A 29 -8.32 12.52 3.53
CA LYS A 29 -8.10 13.27 4.77
C LYS A 29 -9.06 14.46 4.89
N GLN A 30 -9.37 15.12 3.76
CA GLN A 30 -10.33 16.22 3.74
C GLN A 30 -11.74 15.74 4.05
N GLU A 31 -12.19 14.65 3.38
CA GLU A 31 -13.52 14.06 3.56
C GLU A 31 -13.76 13.48 4.96
N GLN A 32 -12.71 12.98 5.63
CA GLN A 32 -12.80 12.30 6.92
C GLN A 32 -12.15 13.06 8.08
N SER A 33 -11.86 14.35 7.89
CA SER A 33 -11.14 15.19 8.85
C SER A 33 -11.77 15.21 10.25
N GLU A 34 -13.08 15.01 10.37
CA GLU A 34 -13.80 14.94 11.66
C GLU A 34 -13.76 13.56 12.34
N HIS A 35 -13.42 12.49 11.61
CA HIS A 35 -13.51 11.10 12.08
C HIS A 35 -12.18 10.36 12.13
N PHE A 36 -11.11 10.95 11.61
CA PHE A 36 -9.80 10.29 11.51
C PHE A 36 -8.73 11.06 12.29
N SER A 37 -8.36 10.55 13.48
CA SER A 37 -7.39 11.19 14.36
C SER A 37 -5.96 10.70 14.20
N LYS A 38 -5.71 9.68 13.37
CA LYS A 38 -4.38 9.06 13.23
C LYS A 38 -3.57 9.69 12.12
N SER A 39 -2.28 9.87 12.37
CA SER A 39 -1.34 10.35 11.35
C SER A 39 -1.09 9.26 10.30
N ILE A 40 -1.41 9.55 9.03
CA ILE A 40 -1.08 8.68 7.89
C ILE A 40 0.12 9.25 7.15
N TYR A 41 1.19 8.47 7.05
CA TYR A 41 2.38 8.79 6.27
C TYR A 41 2.43 7.90 5.04
N LEU A 42 2.59 8.53 3.88
CA LEU A 42 2.89 7.84 2.64
C LEU A 42 4.40 7.89 2.41
N LEU A 43 5.05 6.73 2.46
CA LEU A 43 6.45 6.62 2.07
C LEU A 43 6.57 6.54 0.55
N THR A 44 7.71 6.99 0.02
CA THR A 44 7.95 6.96 -1.42
C THR A 44 8.00 5.52 -1.93
N THR A 45 7.45 5.32 -3.12
CA THR A 45 7.56 4.10 -3.91
C THR A 45 8.96 3.48 -3.90
N VAL A 46 8.99 2.14 -3.82
CA VAL A 46 10.17 1.32 -4.08
C VAL A 46 9.93 0.38 -5.24
N VAL A 47 10.99 0.11 -5.99
CA VAL A 47 11.02 -0.88 -7.05
C VAL A 47 12.00 -1.99 -6.66
N ASP A 48 11.56 -3.27 -6.67
CA ASP A 48 12.28 -4.42 -6.09
C ASP A 48 13.68 -4.65 -6.70
N HIS A 49 13.89 -4.26 -7.96
CA HIS A 49 15.21 -4.43 -8.60
C HIS A 49 16.26 -3.42 -8.13
N ILE A 50 15.91 -2.46 -7.25
CA ILE A 50 16.85 -1.52 -6.67
C ILE A 50 17.25 -2.01 -5.28
N ASP A 51 18.44 -2.61 -5.21
CA ASP A 51 18.99 -3.20 -3.99
C ASP A 51 18.97 -2.21 -2.80
N GLY A 52 18.59 -2.72 -1.62
CA GLY A 52 18.56 -1.97 -0.36
C GLY A 52 17.45 -0.94 -0.21
N LYS A 53 16.72 -0.58 -1.28
CA LYS A 53 15.67 0.45 -1.19
C LYS A 53 14.48 0.04 -0.34
N LEU A 54 14.06 -1.22 -0.40
CA LEU A 54 13.00 -1.72 0.47
C LEU A 54 13.40 -1.58 1.95
N GLN A 55 14.62 -2.00 2.28
CA GLN A 55 15.16 -1.89 3.64
C GLN A 55 15.22 -0.43 4.11
N GLU A 56 15.78 0.48 3.30
CA GLU A 56 15.87 1.91 3.61
C GLU A 56 14.49 2.49 3.96
N ARG A 57 13.45 2.10 3.22
CA ARG A 57 12.08 2.59 3.46
C ARG A 57 11.43 1.96 4.69
N LEU A 58 11.68 0.68 4.95
CA LEU A 58 11.21 0.04 6.18
C LEU A 58 11.89 0.65 7.42
N GLU A 59 13.16 1.02 7.33
CA GLU A 59 13.85 1.77 8.40
C GLU A 59 13.29 3.19 8.55
N GLN A 60 13.02 3.89 7.44
CA GLN A 60 12.35 5.19 7.45
C GLN A 60 10.97 5.12 8.15
N ALA A 61 10.24 4.02 7.96
CA ALA A 61 8.94 3.82 8.61
C ALA A 61 9.03 3.84 10.15
N LYS A 62 10.17 3.43 10.73
CA LYS A 62 10.41 3.43 12.19
C LYS A 62 10.58 4.84 12.74
N THR A 63 11.23 5.72 11.99
CA THR A 63 11.71 7.01 12.49
C THR A 63 10.90 8.21 11.99
N VAL A 64 9.98 8.03 11.05
CA VAL A 64 9.19 9.12 10.45
C VAL A 64 8.36 9.92 11.47
N SER A 65 8.00 9.30 12.59
CA SER A 65 7.32 9.95 13.72
C SER A 65 7.42 9.07 14.98
N THR A 66 7.32 9.68 16.16
CA THR A 66 7.26 9.00 17.46
C THR A 66 5.83 8.77 17.94
N GLU A 67 4.82 9.26 17.22
CA GLU A 67 3.41 9.10 17.57
C GLU A 67 2.80 7.80 16.99
N GLU A 68 1.59 7.45 17.44
CA GLU A 68 0.78 6.42 16.79
C GLU A 68 0.49 6.83 15.35
N ARG A 69 0.76 5.94 14.40
CA ARG A 69 0.71 6.28 12.98
C ARG A 69 0.41 5.09 12.08
N ILE A 70 -0.07 5.39 10.89
CA ILE A 70 -0.23 4.43 9.80
C ILE A 70 0.75 4.79 8.71
N ILE A 71 1.49 3.79 8.23
CA ILE A 71 2.39 3.91 7.10
C ILE A 71 1.79 3.22 5.90
N LEU A 72 1.71 3.93 4.78
CA LEU A 72 1.35 3.39 3.47
C LEU A 72 2.59 3.37 2.59
N PHE A 73 2.75 2.30 1.83
CA PHE A 73 3.95 2.08 1.05
C PHE A 73 3.64 1.31 -0.24
N PRO A 74 3.57 1.99 -1.40
CA PRO A 74 3.47 1.33 -2.69
C PRO A 74 4.81 0.67 -3.04
N TYR A 75 4.76 -0.58 -3.48
CA TYR A 75 5.95 -1.38 -3.79
C TYR A 75 5.77 -2.11 -5.11
N ASN A 76 6.59 -1.74 -6.08
CA ASN A 76 6.65 -2.35 -7.39
C ASN A 76 7.60 -3.56 -7.35
N LEU A 77 7.14 -4.72 -7.84
CA LEU A 77 7.91 -5.97 -7.85
C LEU A 77 8.98 -6.05 -8.97
N GLY A 78 9.36 -4.91 -9.55
CA GLY A 78 10.30 -4.81 -10.66
C GLY A 78 9.68 -5.07 -12.04
N ASN A 79 8.35 -5.04 -12.15
CA ASN A 79 7.58 -5.23 -13.39
C ASN A 79 6.26 -4.43 -13.31
N SER A 80 5.24 -4.79 -14.10
CA SER A 80 3.92 -4.15 -14.05
C SER A 80 3.08 -4.50 -12.80
N HIS A 81 3.63 -5.29 -11.87
CA HIS A 81 2.95 -5.74 -10.66
C HIS A 81 3.29 -4.84 -9.48
N TRP A 82 2.25 -4.18 -8.98
CA TRP A 82 2.31 -3.38 -7.76
C TRP A 82 1.64 -4.10 -6.60
N ILE A 83 2.27 -4.08 -5.45
CA ILE A 83 1.67 -4.43 -4.17
C ILE A 83 1.71 -3.23 -3.23
N GLY A 84 0.83 -3.20 -2.24
CA GLY A 84 0.80 -2.17 -1.22
C GLY A 84 1.16 -2.75 0.14
N LEU A 85 2.04 -2.10 0.90
CA LEU A 85 2.25 -2.41 2.31
C LEU A 85 1.55 -1.36 3.17
N ILE A 86 0.95 -1.84 4.26
CA ILE A 86 0.33 -1.00 5.28
C ILE A 86 0.77 -1.47 6.66
N MET A 87 1.22 -0.54 7.49
CA MET A 87 1.70 -0.81 8.84
C MET A 87 1.08 0.18 9.82
N LYS A 88 0.74 -0.29 11.02
CA LYS A 88 0.28 0.55 12.12
C LYS A 88 1.29 0.47 13.24
N PHE A 89 1.87 1.61 13.57
CA PHE A 89 2.83 1.76 14.64
C PHE A 89 2.14 2.33 15.87
N LYS A 90 2.54 1.82 17.04
CA LYS A 90 2.25 2.41 18.33
C LYS A 90 3.25 3.53 18.63
N MET A 91 3.03 4.27 19.72
CA MET A 91 3.93 5.34 20.19
C MET A 91 5.34 4.86 20.58
N ASN A 92 5.53 3.56 20.82
CA ASN A 92 6.84 2.96 21.15
C ASN A 92 7.56 2.39 19.92
N GLU A 93 7.18 2.79 18.70
CA GLU A 93 7.74 2.30 17.44
C GLU A 93 7.52 0.81 17.15
N GLU A 94 6.77 0.10 18.00
CA GLU A 94 6.34 -1.27 17.72
C GLU A 94 5.22 -1.27 16.69
N ILE A 95 5.26 -2.26 15.80
CA ILE A 95 4.15 -2.53 14.89
C ILE A 95 3.03 -3.23 15.66
N GLU A 96 1.85 -2.62 15.69
CA GLU A 96 0.64 -3.29 16.17
C GLU A 96 0.17 -4.32 15.14
N ARG A 97 0.11 -3.93 13.86
CA ARG A 97 -0.31 -4.79 12.75
C ARG A 97 0.35 -4.35 11.45
N ALA A 98 0.69 -5.32 10.60
CA ALA A 98 1.19 -5.08 9.26
C ALA A 98 0.49 -5.99 8.24
N PHE A 99 0.19 -5.44 7.08
CA PHE A 99 -0.39 -6.19 5.98
C PHE A 99 0.26 -5.83 4.64
N PHE A 100 0.13 -6.76 3.71
CA PHE A 100 0.34 -6.49 2.29
C PHE A 100 -0.97 -6.69 1.52
N ILE A 101 -1.11 -5.91 0.45
CA ILE A 101 -2.21 -5.93 -0.49
C ILE A 101 -1.64 -6.33 -1.84
N ASP A 102 -2.17 -7.42 -2.39
CA ASP A 102 -1.89 -7.85 -3.75
C ASP A 102 -3.19 -7.79 -4.55
N PRO A 103 -3.30 -6.90 -5.55
CA PRO A 103 -4.55 -6.70 -6.28
C PRO A 103 -4.76 -7.81 -7.33
N VAL A 104 -3.72 -8.60 -7.64
CA VAL A 104 -3.75 -9.62 -8.68
C VAL A 104 -4.17 -10.97 -8.10
N VAL A 105 -5.28 -11.52 -8.62
CA VAL A 105 -5.76 -12.85 -8.25
C VAL A 105 -4.75 -13.92 -8.71
N ASN A 106 -4.42 -14.87 -7.83
CA ASN A 106 -3.45 -15.95 -8.11
C ASN A 106 -2.05 -15.49 -8.54
N SER A 107 -1.66 -14.31 -8.05
CA SER A 107 -0.30 -13.79 -8.17
C SER A 107 0.77 -14.82 -7.80
N ARG A 108 1.83 -14.90 -8.62
CA ARG A 108 3.04 -15.70 -8.35
C ARG A 108 4.05 -14.97 -7.47
N PHE A 109 3.66 -13.82 -6.91
CA PHE A 109 4.49 -13.06 -5.98
C PHE A 109 4.96 -13.93 -4.80
N ASN A 110 6.26 -13.91 -4.55
CA ASN A 110 6.88 -14.67 -3.48
C ASN A 110 6.70 -13.97 -2.12
N ARG A 111 5.62 -14.33 -1.43
CA ARG A 111 5.26 -13.80 -0.10
C ARG A 111 6.31 -14.12 0.96
N GLU A 112 6.97 -15.27 0.88
CA GLU A 112 7.99 -15.69 1.83
C GLU A 112 9.24 -14.83 1.72
N LYS A 113 9.66 -14.47 0.49
CA LYS A 113 10.77 -13.54 0.25
C LYS A 113 10.49 -12.19 0.91
N LEU A 114 9.30 -11.63 0.69
CA LEU A 114 8.93 -10.35 1.31
C LEU A 114 8.88 -10.45 2.84
N GLN A 115 8.27 -11.51 3.38
CA GLN A 115 8.23 -11.73 4.83
C GLN A 115 9.64 -11.83 5.42
N LYS A 116 10.57 -12.49 4.74
CA LYS A 116 11.96 -12.60 5.18
C LYS A 116 12.62 -11.21 5.26
N LEU A 117 12.58 -10.44 4.17
CA LEU A 117 13.13 -9.07 4.13
C LEU A 117 12.48 -8.18 5.20
N PHE A 118 11.17 -8.32 5.39
CA PHE A 118 10.44 -7.57 6.41
C PHE A 118 10.89 -7.96 7.84
N SER A 119 11.10 -9.25 8.10
CA SER A 119 11.53 -9.75 9.41
C SER A 119 12.96 -9.35 9.80
N GLU A 120 13.80 -8.98 8.84
CA GLU A 120 15.13 -8.43 9.12
C GLU A 120 15.04 -7.07 9.84
N ILE A 121 13.95 -6.32 9.64
CA ILE A 121 13.72 -4.99 10.24
C ILE A 121 12.71 -5.04 11.39
N PHE A 122 11.73 -5.95 11.28
CA PHE A 122 10.63 -6.15 12.22
C PHE A 122 10.51 -7.64 12.61
N PRO A 123 11.44 -8.17 13.43
CA PRO A 123 11.56 -9.60 13.69
C PRO A 123 10.31 -10.23 14.33
N ASP A 124 9.61 -9.47 15.18
CA ASP A 124 8.44 -9.95 15.91
C ASP A 124 7.10 -9.70 15.17
N THR A 125 7.16 -9.27 13.91
CA THR A 125 5.97 -8.89 13.14
C THR A 125 5.74 -9.79 11.94
N VAL A 126 4.52 -10.33 11.85
CA VAL A 126 4.06 -11.09 10.69
C VAL A 126 3.30 -10.17 9.74
N LEU A 127 3.75 -10.13 8.48
CA LEU A 127 3.14 -9.40 7.39
C LEU A 127 2.02 -10.24 6.76
N ARG A 128 0.77 -9.89 7.05
CA ARG A 128 -0.39 -10.70 6.65
C ARG A 128 -0.98 -10.25 5.31
N PRO A 129 -1.50 -11.16 4.47
CA PRO A 129 -2.29 -10.73 3.32
C PRO A 129 -3.57 -10.04 3.80
N ARG A 130 -3.98 -8.98 3.09
CA ARG A 130 -5.28 -8.33 3.29
C ARG A 130 -6.18 -8.56 2.08
N PRO A 131 -7.43 -9.05 2.28
CA PRO A 131 -8.41 -9.13 1.20
C PRO A 131 -8.77 -7.74 0.69
N VAL A 132 -8.91 -7.59 -0.62
CA VAL A 132 -9.19 -6.30 -1.27
C VAL A 132 -10.08 -6.46 -2.49
N GLN A 133 -10.52 -5.33 -3.06
CA GLN A 133 -11.08 -5.33 -4.40
C GLN A 133 -9.99 -5.79 -5.37
N HIS A 134 -10.26 -6.92 -6.02
CA HIS A 134 -9.36 -7.53 -6.98
C HIS A 134 -9.42 -6.79 -8.31
N GLN A 135 -8.27 -6.73 -8.97
CA GLN A 135 -8.20 -6.25 -10.34
C GLN A 135 -8.83 -7.29 -11.28
N ILE A 136 -9.65 -6.82 -12.23
CA ILE A 136 -10.29 -7.68 -13.25
C ILE A 136 -9.45 -7.72 -14.54
N ASP A 137 -8.62 -6.70 -14.79
CA ASP A 137 -7.67 -6.61 -15.90
C ASP A 137 -6.22 -6.49 -15.37
N GLN A 138 -5.19 -6.43 -16.23
CA GLN A 138 -3.78 -6.22 -15.81
C GLN A 138 -3.32 -4.77 -15.95
N THR A 139 -4.17 -3.90 -16.50
CA THR A 139 -3.78 -2.60 -17.07
C THR A 139 -3.79 -1.45 -16.03
N HIS A 140 -4.34 -1.67 -14.84
CA HIS A 140 -4.63 -0.64 -13.84
C HIS A 140 -4.08 -0.93 -12.42
N SER A 141 -3.08 -1.80 -12.27
CA SER A 141 -2.60 -2.27 -10.95
C SER A 141 -2.19 -1.11 -10.02
N ALA A 142 -1.58 -0.07 -10.57
CA ALA A 142 -1.24 1.20 -9.94
C ALA A 142 -2.45 1.91 -9.29
N LEU A 143 -3.54 2.07 -10.04
CA LEU A 143 -4.76 2.75 -9.59
C LEU A 143 -5.45 1.93 -8.50
N PHE A 144 -5.58 0.61 -8.72
CA PHE A 144 -6.17 -0.31 -7.75
C PHE A 144 -5.38 -0.36 -6.44
N ILE A 145 -4.05 -0.35 -6.49
CA ILE A 145 -3.22 -0.27 -5.28
C ILE A 145 -3.45 1.04 -4.54
N SER A 146 -3.53 2.16 -5.27
CA SER A 146 -3.75 3.47 -4.67
C SER A 146 -5.09 3.50 -3.91
N GLU A 147 -6.17 3.05 -4.55
CA GLU A 147 -7.48 2.98 -3.89
C GLU A 147 -7.50 2.00 -2.72
N ASN A 148 -6.92 0.81 -2.89
CA ASN A 148 -6.92 -0.21 -1.86
C ASN A 148 -6.10 0.21 -0.63
N LEU A 149 -4.98 0.93 -0.81
CA LEU A 149 -4.18 1.45 0.30
C LEU A 149 -4.94 2.53 1.07
N VAL A 150 -5.62 3.45 0.38
CA VAL A 150 -6.47 4.47 1.03
C VAL A 150 -7.60 3.80 1.80
N LYS A 151 -8.39 2.90 1.17
CA LYS A 151 -9.46 2.11 1.81
C LYS A 151 -8.93 1.29 3.00
N ALA A 152 -7.74 0.73 2.88
CA ALA A 152 -7.12 -0.03 3.95
C ALA A 152 -6.75 0.85 5.13
N ALA A 153 -6.27 2.07 4.90
CA ALA A 153 -5.91 3.04 5.94
C ALA A 153 -7.12 3.44 6.79
N THR A 154 -8.30 3.62 6.16
CA THR A 154 -9.54 4.01 6.86
C THR A 154 -9.89 2.99 7.93
N SER A 155 -10.01 1.73 7.51
CA SER A 155 -10.36 0.57 8.31
C SER A 155 -9.23 0.12 9.25
N PHE A 156 -7.99 0.54 9.00
CA PHE A 156 -6.86 0.40 9.95
C PHE A 156 -6.93 1.39 11.10
N GLY A 157 -7.41 2.60 10.80
CA GLY A 157 -7.50 3.69 11.75
C GLY A 157 -8.74 3.61 12.64
N SER A 158 -9.83 3.02 12.15
CA SER A 158 -11.05 2.83 12.95
C SER A 158 -10.82 1.87 14.12
N THR A 159 -10.97 2.37 15.35
CA THR A 159 -11.28 1.52 16.51
C THR A 159 -12.65 0.89 16.24
N GLU A 160 -12.70 -0.43 16.11
CA GLU A 160 -13.90 -1.25 15.86
C GLU A 160 -14.48 -1.19 14.44
N PHE A 161 -14.16 -2.21 13.62
CA PHE A 161 -15.25 -2.85 12.88
C PHE A 161 -16.09 -3.58 13.92
N LYS A 162 -17.27 -3.03 14.26
CA LYS A 162 -18.34 -3.89 14.76
C LYS A 162 -18.53 -4.96 13.70
N SER A 163 -18.26 -6.21 14.04
CA SER A 163 -18.81 -7.34 13.31
C SER A 163 -20.30 -7.09 13.23
N SER A 164 -20.77 -6.64 12.07
CA SER A 164 -22.18 -6.73 11.72
C SER A 164 -22.47 -8.22 11.78
N ASN A 165 -23.20 -8.63 12.82
CA ASN A 165 -23.74 -9.95 12.97
C ASN A 165 -24.34 -10.39 11.64
N GLU A 166 -23.78 -11.44 11.05
CA GLU A 166 -24.52 -12.29 10.14
C GLU A 166 -25.74 -12.79 10.92
N ASN A 167 -26.91 -12.28 10.55
CA ASN A 167 -28.19 -12.81 10.97
C ASN A 167 -28.95 -13.19 9.70
N TYR A 168 -29.19 -14.51 9.62
CA TYR A 168 -30.03 -15.29 8.71
C TYR A 168 -29.47 -15.65 7.33
#